data_AF-A0A2G6HA98-F1
#
_entry.id   AF-A0A2G6HA98-F1
#
_cell.length_a   1.000
_cell.length_b   1.000
_cell.length_c   1.000
_cell.angle_alpha   90.00
_cell.angle_beta   90.00
_cell.angle_gamma   90.00
#
_symmetry.space_group_name_H-M   'P 1'
#
loop_
_entity.id
_entity.type
_entity.pdbx_description
1 polymer ?
#
loop_
_entity_poly.entity_id
_entity_poly.type
_entity_poly.pdbx_seq_one_letter_code
_entity_poly.pdbx_strand_id
1 'polypeptide(L)'
;MPDFRKIVRANMKSLVDWFGCYDAVAETFNARWGGGASKGTVSKKVSGNLDWTVADVIALEDAAGRYPVTRMMARRLEHRPVATGGSLLQDGSSIAKESGEAISAILAAEQSTCADECAQAIKEVDEAMFALCQARARLEKSMGNGGAA
;
A
#
# COMPACT_ATOMS: atom_id res chain seq x y z
N MET A 1 -16.82 -4.13 -15.56
CA MET A 1 -15.80 -3.42 -14.75
C MET A 1 -16.23 -1.96 -14.65
N PRO A 2 -16.29 -1.33 -13.46
CA PRO A 2 -16.70 0.07 -13.33
C PRO A 2 -15.74 0.99 -14.10
N ASP A 3 -16.30 1.94 -14.85
CA ASP A 3 -15.52 2.94 -15.58
C ASP A 3 -15.01 4.01 -14.59
N PHE A 4 -13.78 3.83 -14.12
CA PHE A 4 -13.16 4.75 -13.16
C PHE A 4 -13.08 6.19 -13.68
N ARG A 5 -13.06 6.42 -15.00
CA ARG A 5 -13.07 7.79 -15.54
C ARG A 5 -14.39 8.49 -15.24
N LYS A 6 -15.52 7.79 -15.32
CA LYS A 6 -16.84 8.34 -14.95
C LYS A 6 -16.92 8.66 -13.46
N ILE A 7 -16.36 7.79 -12.62
CA ILE A 7 -16.35 7.98 -11.16
C ILE A 7 -15.44 9.17 -10.78
N VAL A 8 -14.24 9.29 -11.38
CA VAL A 8 -13.36 10.44 -11.18
C VAL A 8 -14.07 11.72 -11.61
N ARG A 9 -14.68 11.76 -12.79
CA ARG A 9 -15.42 12.94 -13.27
C ARG A 9 -16.55 13.36 -12.31
N ALA A 10 -17.30 12.41 -11.77
CA ALA A 10 -18.35 12.70 -10.80
C ALA A 10 -17.79 13.30 -9.49
N ASN A 11 -16.70 12.74 -8.96
CA ASN A 11 -16.05 13.27 -7.76
C ASN A 11 -15.43 14.65 -7.99
N MET A 12 -14.77 14.86 -9.14
CA MET A 12 -14.21 16.16 -9.49
C MET A 12 -15.30 17.22 -9.68
N LYS A 13 -16.43 16.85 -10.30
CA LYS A 13 -17.58 17.75 -10.41
C LYS A 13 -18.12 18.15 -9.03
N SER A 14 -18.27 17.19 -8.12
CA SER A 14 -18.69 17.47 -6.74
C SER A 14 -17.73 18.41 -6.01
N LEU A 15 -16.41 18.25 -6.20
CA LEU A 15 -15.41 19.19 -5.67
C LEU A 15 -15.61 20.58 -6.27
N VAL A 16 -15.77 20.70 -7.60
CA VAL A 16 -16.04 21.98 -8.27
C VAL A 16 -17.31 22.65 -7.74
N ASP A 17 -18.38 21.88 -7.54
CA ASP A 17 -19.65 22.39 -6.99
C ASP A 17 -19.46 22.90 -5.54
N TRP A 18 -18.59 22.26 -4.75
CA TRP A 18 -18.23 22.73 -3.40
C TRP A 18 -17.49 24.07 -3.40
N PHE A 19 -16.61 24.32 -4.37
CA PHE A 19 -15.97 25.64 -4.55
C PHE A 19 -16.95 26.73 -5.02
N GLY A 20 -18.13 26.35 -5.52
CA GLY A 20 -19.23 27.26 -5.87
C GLY A 20 -19.06 27.99 -7.20
N CYS A 21 -17.83 28.21 -7.70
CA CYS A 21 -17.61 28.80 -9.02
C CYS A 21 -16.32 28.29 -9.70
N TYR A 22 -16.32 28.33 -11.03
CA TYR A 22 -15.17 27.90 -11.85
C TYR A 22 -13.96 28.82 -11.71
N ASP A 23 -14.18 30.09 -11.34
CA ASP A 23 -13.10 31.06 -11.14
C ASP A 23 -12.29 30.70 -9.88
N ALA A 24 -12.95 30.31 -8.78
CA ALA A 24 -12.28 29.83 -7.56
C ALA A 24 -11.47 28.55 -7.81
N VAL A 25 -11.99 27.63 -8.64
CA VAL A 25 -11.29 26.40 -9.03
C VAL A 25 -10.06 26.72 -9.89
N ALA A 26 -10.20 27.58 -10.89
CA ALA A 26 -9.08 28.01 -11.72
C ALA A 26 -7.98 28.66 -10.87
N GLU A 27 -8.38 29.49 -9.90
CA GLU A 27 -7.42 30.16 -9.04
C GLU A 27 -6.76 29.25 -8.01
N THR A 28 -7.45 28.19 -7.59
CA THR A 28 -6.84 27.10 -6.82
C THR A 28 -5.71 26.42 -7.62
N PHE A 29 -5.89 26.20 -8.92
CA PHE A 29 -4.84 25.65 -9.77
C PHE A 29 -3.67 26.62 -9.96
N ASN A 30 -3.97 27.89 -10.25
CA ASN A 30 -2.96 28.90 -10.49
C ASN A 30 -2.12 29.16 -9.23
N ALA A 31 -2.77 29.28 -8.06
CA ALA A 31 -2.09 29.47 -6.77
C ALA A 31 -1.13 28.33 -6.44
N ARG A 32 -1.49 27.10 -6.81
CA ARG A 32 -0.68 25.92 -6.50
C ARG A 32 0.44 25.65 -7.51
N TRP A 33 0.15 25.82 -8.80
CA TRP A 33 1.04 25.38 -9.88
C TRP A 33 1.66 26.51 -10.71
N GLY A 34 1.38 27.78 -10.39
CA GLY A 34 2.04 28.93 -11.01
C GLY A 34 1.41 29.40 -12.33
N GLY A 35 0.12 29.12 -12.56
CA GLY A 35 -0.67 29.69 -13.67
C GLY A 35 -1.12 28.67 -14.73
N GLY A 36 -1.89 29.15 -15.71
CA GLY A 36 -2.32 28.38 -16.89
C GLY A 36 -3.74 27.81 -16.84
N ALA A 37 -4.44 27.91 -15.71
CA ALA A 37 -5.85 27.57 -15.61
C ALA A 37 -6.72 28.82 -15.76
N SER A 38 -7.78 28.68 -16.56
CA SER A 38 -8.83 29.69 -16.70
C SER A 38 -10.18 29.07 -16.40
N LYS A 39 -11.20 29.91 -16.18
CA LYS A 39 -12.61 29.48 -16.13
C LYS A 39 -12.99 28.57 -17.30
N GLY A 40 -12.52 28.90 -18.50
CA GLY A 40 -12.77 28.11 -19.71
C GLY A 40 -12.10 26.73 -19.66
N THR A 41 -10.91 26.64 -19.07
CA THR A 41 -10.22 25.37 -18.83
C THR A 41 -11.04 24.48 -17.89
N VAL A 42 -11.51 25.03 -16.76
CA VAL A 42 -12.36 24.30 -15.79
C VAL A 42 -13.67 23.86 -16.43
N SER A 43 -14.34 24.77 -17.16
CA SER A 43 -15.59 24.44 -17.86
C SER A 43 -15.44 23.30 -18.86
N LYS A 44 -14.34 23.26 -19.63
CA LYS A 44 -14.05 22.15 -20.56
C LYS A 44 -13.80 20.84 -19.83
N LYS A 45 -13.17 20.87 -18.65
CA LYS A 45 -12.96 19.68 -17.81
C LYS A 45 -14.26 19.13 -17.24
N VAL A 46 -15.14 20.02 -16.76
CA VAL A 46 -16.46 19.65 -16.22
C VAL A 46 -17.38 19.09 -17.32
N SER A 47 -17.36 19.67 -18.52
CA SER A 47 -18.16 19.19 -19.66
C SER A 47 -17.60 17.91 -20.30
N GLY A 48 -16.42 17.44 -19.87
CA GLY A 48 -15.77 16.25 -20.41
C GLY A 48 -15.05 16.46 -21.75
N ASN A 49 -14.89 17.72 -22.19
CA ASN A 49 -14.12 18.08 -23.39
C ASN A 49 -12.61 18.11 -23.13
N LEU A 50 -12.21 18.19 -21.86
CA LEU A 50 -10.83 18.07 -21.40
C LEU A 50 -10.78 17.08 -20.25
N ASP A 51 -9.73 16.26 -20.17
CA ASP A 51 -9.58 15.33 -19.07
C ASP A 51 -9.02 16.00 -17.80
N TRP A 52 -9.37 15.39 -16.67
CA TRP A 52 -8.80 15.71 -15.37
C TRP A 52 -7.42 15.06 -15.25
N THR A 53 -6.42 15.87 -14.94
CA THR A 53 -5.05 15.43 -14.68
C THR A 53 -4.88 15.12 -13.20
N VAL A 54 -3.83 14.37 -12.85
CA VAL A 54 -3.47 14.12 -11.45
C VAL A 54 -3.18 15.43 -10.70
N ALA A 55 -2.59 16.42 -11.36
CA ALA A 55 -2.32 17.73 -10.77
C ALA A 55 -3.61 18.48 -10.38
N ASP A 56 -4.67 18.35 -11.19
CA ASP A 56 -5.98 18.94 -10.85
C ASP A 56 -6.60 18.25 -9.64
N VAL A 57 -6.51 16.91 -9.58
CA VAL A 57 -7.03 16.10 -8.46
C VAL A 57 -6.35 16.51 -7.17
N ILE A 58 -5.02 16.54 -7.14
CA ILE A 58 -4.23 16.93 -5.96
C ILE A 58 -4.61 18.34 -5.49
N ALA A 59 -4.69 19.29 -6.42
CA ALA A 59 -4.98 20.68 -6.07
C ALA A 59 -6.37 20.85 -5.43
N LEU A 60 -7.41 20.24 -6.00
CA LEU A 60 -8.77 20.39 -5.45
C LEU A 60 -8.99 19.57 -4.18
N GLU A 61 -8.46 18.36 -4.09
CA GLU A 61 -8.62 17.52 -2.90
C GLU A 61 -7.94 18.13 -1.67
N ASP A 62 -6.73 18.65 -1.84
CA ASP A 62 -6.01 19.33 -0.76
C ASP A 62 -6.69 20.63 -0.35
N ALA A 63 -7.11 21.46 -1.31
CA ALA A 63 -7.79 22.71 -1.02
C ALA A 63 -9.17 22.51 -0.37
N ALA A 64 -9.86 21.42 -0.70
CA ALA A 64 -11.13 21.05 -0.07
C ALA A 64 -10.97 20.27 1.26
N GLY A 65 -9.75 19.82 1.60
CA GLY A 65 -9.49 18.91 2.72
C GLY A 65 -10.24 17.58 2.62
N ARG A 66 -10.64 17.18 1.41
CA ARG A 66 -11.46 16.00 1.12
C ARG A 66 -10.84 15.23 -0.03
N TYR A 67 -10.70 13.92 0.15
CA TYR A 67 -9.89 13.07 -0.74
C TYR A 67 -10.70 11.97 -1.45
N PRO A 68 -11.82 12.26 -2.12
CA PRO A 68 -12.69 11.22 -2.69
C PRO A 68 -12.02 10.38 -3.80
N VAL A 69 -11.28 11.00 -4.71
CA VAL A 69 -10.55 10.32 -5.80
C VAL A 69 -9.37 9.55 -5.23
N THR A 70 -8.58 10.17 -4.34
CA THR A 70 -7.44 9.48 -3.72
C THR A 70 -7.89 8.27 -2.89
N ARG A 71 -8.95 8.40 -2.07
CA ARG A 71 -9.53 7.27 -1.33
C ARG A 71 -10.07 6.18 -2.26
N MET A 72 -10.71 6.56 -3.37
CA MET A 72 -11.15 5.59 -4.37
C MET A 72 -9.96 4.84 -4.98
N MET A 73 -8.87 5.53 -5.32
CA MET A 73 -7.65 4.90 -5.85
C MET A 73 -6.99 3.98 -4.82
N ALA A 74 -6.93 4.37 -3.55
CA ALA A 74 -6.43 3.53 -2.46
C ALA A 74 -7.26 2.24 -2.31
N ARG A 75 -8.60 2.34 -2.37
CA ARG A 75 -9.48 1.16 -2.35
C ARG A 75 -9.23 0.19 -3.49
N ARG A 76 -8.80 0.67 -4.67
CA ARG A 76 -8.41 -0.21 -5.78
C ARG A 76 -7.19 -1.06 -5.45
N LEU A 77 -6.32 -0.58 -4.56
CA LEU A 77 -5.18 -1.34 -4.04
C LEU A 77 -5.63 -2.31 -2.95
N GLU A 78 -6.57 -1.93 -2.09
CA GLU A 78 -7.13 -2.80 -1.03
C GLU A 78 -7.89 -4.00 -1.58
N HIS A 79 -8.56 -3.85 -2.73
CA HIS A 79 -9.30 -4.93 -3.40
C HIS A 79 -8.43 -5.72 -4.38
N ARG A 80 -7.16 -5.34 -4.54
CA ARG A 80 -6.17 -6.28 -5.05
C ARG A 80 -6.05 -7.35 -3.97
N PRO A 81 -6.02 -8.65 -4.30
CA PRO A 81 -5.58 -9.62 -3.31
C PRO A 81 -4.22 -9.13 -2.84
N VAL A 82 -4.19 -8.56 -1.64
CA VAL A 82 -2.95 -8.37 -0.94
C VAL A 82 -2.35 -9.77 -0.95
N ALA A 83 -1.08 -9.92 -1.29
CA ALA A 83 -0.34 -11.06 -0.77
C ALA A 83 -0.30 -10.88 0.76
N THR A 84 -1.44 -11.06 1.43
CA THR A 84 -1.65 -11.00 2.87
C THR A 84 -1.05 -12.21 3.55
N GLY A 85 -0.60 -13.19 2.77
CA GLY A 85 0.46 -14.06 3.19
C GLY A 85 1.79 -13.39 2.86
N GLY A 86 2.66 -13.19 3.85
CA GLY A 86 4.06 -12.81 3.64
C GLY A 86 4.71 -13.44 2.41
N SER A 87 5.74 -12.80 1.86
CA SER A 87 6.44 -13.36 0.71
C SER A 87 7.33 -14.52 1.14
N LEU A 88 7.52 -15.54 0.30
CA LEU A 88 8.59 -16.53 0.49
C LEU A 88 9.97 -15.84 0.63
N LEU A 89 10.13 -14.65 0.03
CA LEU A 89 11.32 -13.81 0.22
C LEU A 89 11.45 -13.34 1.68
N GLN A 90 10.36 -12.87 2.27
CA GLN A 90 10.34 -12.41 3.67
C GLN A 90 10.51 -13.58 4.65
N ASP A 91 9.88 -14.72 4.36
CA ASP A 91 10.07 -15.94 5.13
C ASP A 91 11.54 -16.39 5.06
N GLY A 92 12.16 -16.35 3.87
CA GLY A 92 13.57 -16.68 3.67
C GLY A 92 14.52 -15.78 4.46
N SER A 93 14.27 -14.46 4.46
CA SER A 93 15.03 -13.52 5.29
C SER A 93 14.88 -13.80 6.79
N SER A 94 13.66 -14.13 7.23
CA SER A 94 13.39 -14.46 8.64
C SER A 94 14.08 -15.76 9.04
N ILE A 95 13.98 -16.81 8.23
CA ILE A 95 14.68 -18.08 8.46
C ILE A 95 16.19 -17.85 8.59
N ALA A 96 16.79 -17.06 7.70
CA ALA A 96 18.23 -16.81 7.74
C ALA A 96 18.66 -16.10 9.04
N LYS A 97 17.90 -15.09 9.49
CA LYS A 97 18.15 -14.40 10.76
C LYS A 97 18.00 -15.34 11.95
N GLU A 98 16.82 -15.92 12.13
CA GLU A 98 16.51 -16.73 13.31
C GLU A 98 17.38 -18.00 13.37
N SER A 99 17.70 -18.63 12.23
CA SER A 99 18.64 -19.76 12.21
C SER A 99 20.06 -19.35 12.59
N GLY A 100 20.50 -18.16 12.19
CA GLY A 100 21.81 -17.63 12.58
C GLY A 100 21.89 -17.36 14.09
N GLU A 101 20.85 -16.76 14.65
CA GLU A 101 20.72 -16.50 16.09
C GLU A 101 20.66 -17.82 16.88
N ALA A 102 19.90 -18.81 16.42
CA ALA A 102 19.87 -20.16 17.01
C ALA A 102 21.23 -20.86 16.97
N ILE A 103 21.93 -20.85 15.82
CA ILE A 103 23.27 -21.44 15.70
C ILE A 103 24.24 -20.77 16.68
N SER A 104 24.22 -19.43 16.76
CA SER A 104 25.07 -18.69 17.69
C SER A 104 24.78 -19.03 19.14
N ALA A 105 23.50 -19.14 19.52
CA ALA A 105 23.10 -19.46 20.89
C ALA A 105 23.45 -20.90 21.28
N ILE A 106 23.31 -21.88 20.38
CA ILE A 106 23.75 -23.26 20.58
C ILE A 106 25.25 -23.33 20.86
N LEU A 107 26.06 -22.62 20.05
CA LEU A 107 27.51 -22.62 20.22
C LEU A 107 27.95 -21.96 21.54
N ALA A 108 27.23 -20.92 21.98
CA ALA A 108 27.46 -20.30 23.28
C ALA A 108 27.14 -21.27 24.43
N ALA A 109 25.94 -21.88 24.39
CA ALA A 109 25.50 -22.84 25.40
C ALA A 109 26.45 -24.04 25.53
N GLU A 110 26.98 -24.57 24.42
CA GLU A 110 27.95 -25.68 24.43
C GLU A 110 29.28 -25.31 25.11
N GLN A 111 29.68 -24.03 25.03
CA GLN A 111 30.91 -23.53 25.66
C GLN A 111 30.69 -23.08 27.11
N SER A 112 29.45 -23.16 27.60
CA SER A 112 29.05 -22.67 28.92
C SER A 112 28.60 -23.80 29.83
N THR A 113 28.69 -23.56 31.14
CA THR A 113 28.08 -24.42 32.17
C THR A 113 26.86 -23.73 32.79
N CYS A 114 26.44 -22.60 32.24
CA CYS A 114 25.34 -21.78 32.73
C CYS A 114 23.99 -22.25 32.18
N ALA A 115 23.03 -22.52 33.07
CA ALA A 115 21.68 -22.91 32.68
C ALA A 115 20.93 -21.84 31.87
N ASP A 116 21.25 -20.56 32.07
CA ASP A 116 20.63 -19.44 31.35
C ASP A 116 21.00 -19.44 29.86
N GLU A 117 22.22 -19.87 29.51
CA GLU A 117 22.64 -19.97 28.11
C GLU A 117 21.96 -21.13 27.40
N CYS A 118 21.74 -22.26 28.08
CA CYS A 118 20.92 -23.35 27.56
C CYS A 118 19.47 -22.92 27.34
N ALA A 119 18.88 -22.16 28.27
CA ALA A 119 17.52 -21.65 28.13
C ALA A 119 17.40 -20.67 26.95
N GLN A 120 18.39 -19.79 26.78
CA GLN A 120 18.46 -18.88 25.65
C GLN A 120 18.61 -19.64 24.33
N ALA A 121 19.45 -20.68 24.26
CA ALA A 121 19.57 -21.51 23.05
C ALA A 121 18.25 -22.19 22.67
N ILE A 122 17.50 -22.72 23.64
CA ILE A 122 16.18 -23.32 23.40
C ILE A 122 15.22 -22.27 22.81
N LYS A 123 15.18 -21.07 23.40
CA LYS A 123 14.33 -19.96 22.91
C LYS A 123 14.64 -19.63 21.44
N GLU A 124 15.92 -19.43 21.10
CA GLU A 124 16.31 -19.07 19.74
C GLU A 124 16.03 -20.20 18.74
N VAL A 125 16.17 -21.46 19.15
CA VAL A 125 15.76 -22.63 18.34
C VAL A 125 14.26 -22.64 18.07
N ASP A 126 13.42 -22.34 19.07
CA ASP A 126 11.97 -22.26 18.91
C ASP A 126 11.57 -21.13 17.92
N GLU A 127 12.26 -19.99 17.98
CA GLU A 127 12.04 -18.88 17.03
C GLU A 127 12.41 -19.28 15.59
N ALA A 128 13.52 -19.99 15.41
CA ALA A 128 13.92 -20.54 14.10
C ALA A 128 12.92 -21.58 13.57
N MET A 129 12.44 -22.49 14.43
CA MET A 129 11.40 -23.46 14.09
C MET A 129 10.10 -22.79 13.66
N PHE A 130 9.68 -21.74 14.37
CA PHE A 130 8.49 -20.99 14.03
C PHE A 130 8.59 -20.36 12.64
N ALA A 131 9.74 -19.77 12.29
CA ALA A 131 9.98 -19.21 10.95
C ALA A 131 9.92 -20.29 9.86
N LEU A 132 10.53 -21.45 10.09
CA LEU A 132 10.50 -22.60 9.16
C LEU A 132 9.08 -23.15 8.97
N CYS A 133 8.31 -23.28 10.05
CA CYS A 133 6.91 -23.73 10.00
C CYS A 133 6.02 -22.77 9.20
N GLN A 134 6.21 -21.46 9.36
CA GLN A 134 5.47 -20.47 8.56
C GLN A 134 5.78 -20.59 7.07
N ALA A 135 7.06 -20.73 6.70
CA ALA A 135 7.47 -20.91 5.31
C ALA A 135 6.91 -22.21 4.72
N ARG A 136 6.95 -23.32 5.47
CA ARG A 136 6.38 -24.61 5.08
C ARG A 136 4.87 -24.51 4.82
N ALA A 137 4.13 -23.92 5.75
CA ALA A 137 2.68 -23.73 5.60
C ALA A 137 2.35 -22.85 4.37
N ARG A 138 3.22 -21.90 4.02
CA ARG A 138 3.07 -21.08 2.81
C ARG A 138 3.33 -21.87 1.53
N LEU A 139 4.39 -22.68 1.51
CA LEU A 139 4.68 -23.57 0.39
C LEU A 139 3.53 -24.57 0.16
N GLU A 140 2.99 -25.17 1.21
CA GLU A 140 1.83 -26.08 1.14
C GLU A 140 0.59 -25.38 0.56
N LYS A 141 0.29 -24.15 1.01
CA LYS A 141 -0.81 -23.33 0.43
C LYS A 141 -0.56 -23.00 -1.04
N SER A 142 0.69 -22.72 -1.42
CA SER A 142 1.05 -22.46 -2.83
C SER A 142 0.87 -23.69 -3.71
N MET A 143 1.15 -24.90 -3.20
CA MET A 143 0.92 -26.16 -3.92
C MET A 143 -0.57 -26.46 -4.07
N GLY A 144 -1.38 -26.23 -3.03
CA GLY A 144 -2.83 -26.44 -3.07
C GLY A 144 -3.56 -25.52 -4.06
N ASN A 145 -3.09 -24.29 -4.23
CA ASN A 145 -3.65 -23.34 -5.20
C ASN A 145 -3.21 -23.60 -6.65
N GLY A 146 -2.16 -24.40 -6.87
CA GLY A 146 -1.65 -24.75 -8.20
C GLY A 146 -2.35 -25.95 -8.87
N GLY A 147 -3.27 -26.63 -8.18
CA GLY A 147 -3.99 -27.81 -8.69
C GLY A 147 -5.38 -27.54 -9.28
N ALA A 148 -5.80 -26.27 -9.38
CA ALA A 148 -7.12 -25.86 -9.89
C ALA A 148 -7.01 -24.91 -11.10
N ALA A 149 -6.09 -25.21 -12.03
CA ALA A 149 -5.95 -24.52 -13.30
C ALA A 149 -5.94 -25.53 -14.46
#